data_AF-A0A7L2NLW0-F1
#
_entry.id   AF-A0A7L2NLW0-F1
#
_cell.length_a   1.000
_cell.length_b   1.000
_cell.length_c   1.000
_cell.angle_alpha   90.00
_cell.angle_beta   90.00
_cell.angle_gamma   90.00
#
_symmetry.space_group_name_H-M   'P 1'
#
loop_
_entity.id
_entity.type
_entity.pdbx_description
1 polymer ?
#
loop_
_entity_poly.entity_id
_entity_poly.type
_entity_poly.pdbx_seq_one_letter_code
_entity_poly.pdbx_strand_id
1 'polypeptide(L)'
;LALLFLRAEAEGFALCQEPSLQTKVFQYRLWDVNQKSLYLSGDKLLAGHLQGANAALEEKVFWVPNRAFEPARLPVILAVRSGSRCLR
;
A
#
# COMPACT_ATOMS: atom_id res chain seq x y z
N LEU A 1 -11.43 7.41 15.90
CA LEU A 1 -10.52 6.30 15.54
C LEU A 1 -11.17 5.54 14.40
N ALA A 2 -10.74 5.73 13.15
CA ALA A 2 -11.29 4.96 12.03
C ALA A 2 -10.56 3.62 11.97
N LEU A 3 -11.20 2.52 12.37
CA LEU A 3 -10.70 1.19 12.08
C LEU A 3 -10.93 0.91 10.59
N LEU A 4 -9.88 1.06 9.80
CA LEU A 4 -9.86 0.64 8.40
C LEU A 4 -9.53 -0.86 8.35
N PHE A 5 -10.54 -1.69 8.16
CA PHE A 5 -10.33 -3.10 7.86
C PHE A 5 -9.99 -3.23 6.38
N LEU A 6 -8.70 -3.35 6.09
CA LEU A 6 -8.19 -3.54 4.73
C LEU A 6 -7.87 -5.02 4.49
N ARG A 7 -8.26 -5.52 3.33
CA ARG A 7 -7.79 -6.80 2.78
C ARG A 7 -6.68 -6.52 1.77
N ALA A 8 -5.80 -7.50 1.57
CA ALA A 8 -4.62 -7.36 0.74
C ALA A 8 -4.41 -8.58 -0.17
N GLU A 9 -4.03 -8.36 -1.43
CA GLU A 9 -3.59 -9.40 -2.38
C GLU A 9 -2.18 -9.07 -2.89
N ALA A 10 -1.28 -10.05 -2.85
CA ALA A 10 0.12 -9.89 -3.21
C ALA A 10 0.35 -10.19 -4.69
N GLU A 11 1.00 -9.28 -5.42
CA GLU A 11 1.44 -9.54 -6.80
C GLU A 11 2.96 -9.81 -6.91
N GLY A 12 3.71 -9.65 -5.82
CA GLY A 12 5.15 -9.89 -5.79
C GLY A 12 5.89 -8.96 -4.83
N PHE A 13 7.22 -8.98 -4.90
CA PHE A 13 8.09 -8.08 -4.14
C PHE A 13 9.17 -7.50 -5.06
N ALA A 14 9.62 -6.29 -4.75
CA ALA A 14 10.77 -5.67 -5.37
C ALA A 14 11.88 -5.48 -4.32
N LEU A 15 13.14 -5.57 -4.73
CA LEU A 15 14.27 -5.21 -3.88
C LEU A 15 14.51 -3.71 -4.02
N CYS A 16 14.56 -2.98 -2.90
CA CYS A 16 15.18 -1.66 -2.89
C CYS A 16 16.67 -1.82 -3.24
N GLN A 17 17.11 -1.24 -4.36
CA GLN A 17 18.50 -1.31 -4.83
C GLN A 17 19.41 -0.23 -4.22
N GLU A 18 19.24 0.07 -2.92
CA GLU A 18 20.19 0.91 -2.18
C GLU A 18 21.18 0.03 -1.40
N PRO A 19 22.51 0.18 -1.59
CA PRO A 19 23.53 -0.78 -1.12
C PRO A 19 23.57 -1.03 0.39
N SER A 20 23.04 -0.12 1.22
CA SER A 20 23.13 -0.17 2.69
C SER A 20 21.87 -0.71 3.38
N LEU A 21 20.75 -0.85 2.67
CA LEU A 21 19.47 -1.28 3.24
C LEU A 21 18.73 -2.18 2.24
N GLN A 22 19.16 -3.43 2.15
CA GLN A 22 18.37 -4.48 1.50
C GLN A 22 17.12 -4.75 2.35
N THR A 23 16.06 -3.97 2.12
CA THR A 23 14.73 -4.26 2.65
C THR A 23 13.88 -4.79 1.51
N LYS A 24 13.16 -5.89 1.78
CA LYS A 24 12.17 -6.43 0.86
C LYS A 24 11.00 -5.46 0.82
N VAL A 25 10.72 -4.88 -0.33
CA VAL A 25 9.52 -4.06 -0.56
C VAL A 25 8.44 -4.96 -1.10
N PHE A 26 7.30 -4.91 -0.44
CA PHE A 26 6.15 -5.69 -0.83
C PHE A 26 5.16 -4.85 -1.62
N GLN A 27 4.54 -5.43 -2.64
CA GLN A 27 3.50 -4.77 -3.43
C GLN A 27 2.17 -5.51 -3.28
N TYR A 28 1.14 -4.77 -2.90
CA TYR A 28 -0.19 -5.30 -2.65
C TYR A 28 -1.28 -4.41 -3.27
N ARG A 29 -2.42 -5.01 -3.63
CA ARG A 29 -3.69 -4.30 -3.81
C ARG A 29 -4.38 -4.28 -2.46
N LEU A 30 -4.92 -3.12 -2.06
CA LEU A 30 -5.66 -2.97 -0.81
C LEU A 30 -7.09 -2.52 -1.09
N TRP A 31 -8.03 -3.13 -0.38
CA TRP A 31 -9.44 -2.74 -0.44
C TRP A 31 -10.10 -2.86 0.94
N ASP A 32 -11.14 -2.08 1.18
CA ASP A 32 -11.90 -2.16 2.42
C ASP A 32 -12.85 -3.38 2.46
N VAL A 33 -13.42 -3.68 3.62
CA VAL A 33 -14.40 -4.78 3.79
C VAL A 33 -15.64 -4.66 2.91
N ASN A 34 -15.96 -3.47 2.42
CA ASN A 34 -17.07 -3.21 1.52
C ASN A 34 -16.68 -3.33 0.04
N GLN A 35 -15.48 -3.83 -0.29
CA GLN A 35 -14.96 -3.94 -1.65
C GLN A 35 -14.76 -2.57 -2.33
N LYS A 36 -14.30 -1.57 -1.57
CA LYS A 36 -13.78 -0.32 -2.13
C LYS A 36 -12.27 -0.41 -2.27
N SER A 37 -11.79 -0.34 -3.51
CA SER A 37 -10.38 -0.29 -3.86
C SER A 37 -9.81 1.11 -3.64
N LEU A 38 -8.51 1.19 -3.35
CA LEU A 38 -7.80 2.45 -3.26
C LEU A 38 -7.43 2.97 -4.65
N TYR A 39 -7.54 4.27 -4.87
CA TYR A 39 -7.09 4.94 -6.09
C TYR A 39 -6.62 6.37 -5.81
N LEU A 40 -5.79 6.90 -6.70
CA LEU A 40 -5.32 8.29 -6.61
C LEU A 40 -6.24 9.23 -7.36
N SER A 41 -6.60 10.35 -6.71
CA SER A 41 -7.22 11.51 -7.33
C SER A 41 -6.36 12.73 -7.02
N GLY A 42 -5.52 13.10 -8.00
CA GLY A 42 -4.43 14.06 -7.77
C GLY A 42 -3.47 13.54 -6.70
N ASP A 43 -3.33 14.31 -5.62
CA ASP A 43 -2.47 13.97 -4.47
C ASP A 43 -3.18 13.24 -3.33
N LYS A 44 -4.48 12.94 -3.48
CA LYS A 44 -5.27 12.29 -2.45
C LYS A 44 -5.46 10.80 -2.78
N LEU A 45 -5.32 9.96 -1.76
CA LEU A 45 -5.68 8.55 -1.81
C LEU A 45 -7.14 8.41 -1.37
N LEU A 46 -7.99 7.89 -2.24
CA LEU A 46 -9.42 7.72 -2.03
C LEU A 46 -9.80 6.24 -2.12
N ALA A 47 -10.99 5.89 -1.59
CA ALA A 47 -11.56 4.55 -1.68
C ALA A 47 -12.88 4.58 -2.45
N GLY A 48 -13.05 3.72 -3.45
CA GLY A 48 -14.26 3.65 -4.25
C GLY A 48 -14.47 2.28 -4.90
N HIS A 49 -15.69 2.04 -5.41
CA HIS A 49 -15.97 0.85 -6.20
C HIS A 49 -15.46 1.07 -7.62
N LEU A 50 -14.34 0.44 -7.97
CA LEU A 50 -13.76 0.51 -9.31
C LEU A 50 -14.26 -0.66 -10.14
N GLN A 51 -14.86 -0.39 -11.29
CA GLN A 51 -15.42 -1.39 -12.20
C GLN A 51 -15.20 -0.98 -13.66
N GLY A 52 -15.23 -1.96 -14.56
CA GLY A 52 -15.00 -1.75 -15.99
C GLY A 52 -13.65 -1.07 -16.25
N ALA A 53 -13.64 -0.04 -17.10
CA ALA A 53 -12.43 0.71 -17.42
C ALA A 53 -11.78 1.37 -16.19
N ASN A 54 -12.56 1.73 -15.17
CA ASN A 54 -12.05 2.38 -13.96
C ASN A 54 -11.28 1.41 -13.05
N ALA A 55 -11.37 0.10 -13.25
CA ALA A 55 -10.57 -0.88 -12.52
C ALA A 55 -9.06 -0.67 -12.72
N ALA A 56 -8.65 -0.09 -13.86
CA ALA A 56 -7.25 0.25 -14.14
C ALA A 56 -6.71 1.41 -13.28
N LEU A 57 -7.59 2.16 -12.59
CA LEU A 57 -7.19 3.26 -11.69
C LEU A 57 -6.77 2.77 -10.30
N GLU A 58 -6.92 1.48 -10.02
CA GLU A 58 -6.58 0.94 -8.70
C GLU A 58 -5.09 1.14 -8.38
N GLU A 59 -4.83 1.75 -7.23
CA GLU A 59 -3.49 2.06 -6.77
C GLU A 59 -2.86 0.84 -6.10
N LYS A 60 -1.66 0.50 -6.54
CA LYS A 60 -0.81 -0.48 -5.89
C LYS A 60 -0.15 0.15 -4.68
N VAL A 61 -0.27 -0.51 -3.53
CA VAL A 61 0.34 -0.06 -2.28
C VAL A 61 1.61 -0.87 -2.02
N PHE A 62 2.69 -0.14 -1.78
CA PHE A 62 3.99 -0.67 -1.42
C PHE A 62 4.15 -0.61 0.09
N TRP A 63 4.78 -1.60 0.70
CA TRP A 63 5.07 -1.52 2.12
C TRP A 63 6.36 -2.18 2.55
N VAL A 64 6.88 -1.70 3.67
CA VAL A 64 8.07 -2.23 4.36
C VAL A 64 7.81 -2.30 5.87
N PRO A 65 8.43 -3.26 6.59
CA PRO A 65 8.40 -3.27 8.05
C PRO A 65 9.05 -2.00 8.62
N ASN A 66 8.42 -1.38 9.61
CA ASN A 66 8.97 -0.22 10.30
C ASN A 66 9.79 -0.67 11.52
N ARG A 67 11.10 -0.79 11.33
CA ARG A 67 12.02 -1.29 12.37
C ARG A 67 12.26 -0.32 13.52
N ALA A 68 11.71 0.89 13.48
CA ALA A 68 11.82 1.87 14.56
C ALA A 68 10.86 1.59 15.74
N PHE A 69 9.89 0.68 15.56
CA PHE A 69 8.89 0.34 16.57
C PHE A 69 8.96 -1.14 16.96
N GLU A 70 8.34 -1.48 18.10
CA GLU A 70 8.26 -2.85 18.64
C GLU A 70 7.76 -3.87 17.58
N PRO A 71 8.60 -4.85 17.17
CA PRO A 71 8.26 -5.80 16.11
C PRO A 71 6.98 -6.60 16.34
N ALA A 72 6.65 -6.93 17.59
CA ALA A 72 5.44 -7.69 17.92
C ALA A 72 4.13 -6.97 17.51
N ARG A 73 4.19 -5.66 17.27
CA ARG A 73 3.05 -4.84 16.80
C ARG A 73 2.91 -4.81 15.29
N LEU A 74 3.81 -5.47 14.55
CA LEU A 74 3.87 -5.51 13.09
C LEU A 74 3.74 -4.12 12.44
N PRO A 75 4.53 -3.13 12.86
CA PRO A 75 4.44 -1.78 12.33
C PRO A 75 4.91 -1.75 10.87
N VAL A 76 4.19 -1.03 10.01
CA VAL A 76 4.50 -0.94 8.57
C VAL A 76 4.53 0.52 8.10
N ILE A 77 5.35 0.79 7.09
CA ILE A 77 5.30 2.03 6.30
C ILE A 77 4.63 1.67 4.99
N LEU A 78 3.58 2.41 4.63
CA LEU A 78 2.87 2.26 3.36
C LEU A 78 3.27 3.39 2.39
N ALA A 79 3.35 3.07 1.12
CA ALA A 79 3.67 4.00 0.05
C ALA A 79 2.85 3.74 -1.22
N VAL A 80 2.65 4.80 -2.00
CA VAL A 80 1.92 4.84 -3.27
C VAL A 80 2.81 5.46 -4.34
N ARG A 81 2.32 5.57 -5.58
CA ARG A 81 3.06 6.08 -6.75
C ARG A 81 4.36 5.31 -6.95
N SER A 82 4.24 3.99 -7.07
CA SER A 82 5.39 3.10 -7.24
C SER A 82 6.41 3.19 -6.10
N GLY A 83 5.94 3.47 -4.88
CA GLY A 83 6.77 3.61 -3.68
C GLY A 83 7.41 4.99 -3.48
N SER A 84 7.23 5.94 -4.40
CA SER A 84 7.85 7.27 -4.32
C SER A 84 7.24 8.19 -3.26
N ARG A 85 6.03 7.88 -2.77
CA ARG A 85 5.33 8.68 -1.76
C ARG A 85 4.80 7.82 -0.62
N CYS A 86 5.33 8.04 0.59
CA CYS A 86 4.80 7.43 1.81
C CYS A 86 3.45 8.06 2.23
N LEU A 87 2.58 7.26 2.83
CA LEU A 87 1.38 7.76 3.51
C LEU A 87 1.80 8.43 4.82
N ARG A 88 1.15 9.55 5.16
CA ARG A 88 1.38 10.34 6.38
C ARG A 88 0.08 10.57 7.12
#